data_AF-A0A3R7W4V6-F1
#
_entry.id   AF-A0A3R7W4V6-F1
#
_cell.length_a   1.000
_cell.length_b   1.000
_cell.length_c   1.000
_cell.angle_alpha   90.00
_cell.angle_beta   90.00
_cell.angle_gamma   90.00
#
_symmetry.space_group_name_H-M   'P 1'
#
loop_
_entity.id
_entity.type
_entity.pdbx_description
1 polymer ?
#
loop_
_entity_poly.entity_id
_entity_poly.type
_entity_poly.pdbx_seq_one_letter_code
_entity_poly.pdbx_strand_id
1 'polypeptide(L)'
;MLLLIPCLQCKKVDRDIDGSNTKSSSLTHGIELIDSVAILLHNLNKLNVDSTNFAKGASQINQAISKILEEVSNPKILIDFTKIDDLDEGLSLSMTQDTSMAILSWDSRLGGSSPEIKSVALLQNNQKIKSFPLHGLSARFTDIFILNQQSQAPIYIFKGNGRSSGIEGYVTLHAYRFKNGLSKALIFPNNQSSITIEYTLGNTIDFIVSNDASKIFIPNKTYPNNDWGLIYSVLSFDGENYHQQTSQIDFPLSSDSFNGPNNYDNGYLEGSEIPIDTTQKENLTSFTLVFKDSIQIERNYDPDEETTLLKIMAKNDKTPIVLPFKSYDARLWAKQKQYLFVGLSGTSSHSPLLVYDINKQEYITSISQAGIKLHNEAVLVAQPLAKNNIGEKPKCVTNYGDQTAYFQTFILEYRSEYPTIMPTGQQFCGFSE
;
A
#
# COMPACT_ATOMS: atom_id res chain seq x y z
N MET A 1 -54.37 -31.30 19.99
CA MET A 1 -53.30 -30.38 20.40
C MET A 1 -52.35 -31.16 21.30
N LEU A 2 -51.04 -31.04 21.05
CA LEU A 2 -49.94 -31.96 21.41
C LEU A 2 -49.80 -33.22 20.54
N LEU A 3 -48.73 -33.21 19.72
CA LEU A 3 -48.10 -34.39 19.17
C LEU A 3 -46.59 -34.21 19.33
N LEU A 4 -46.02 -34.99 20.25
CA LEU A 4 -44.58 -35.21 20.41
C LEU A 4 -44.07 -36.01 19.21
N ILE A 5 -42.97 -35.57 18.60
CA ILE A 5 -42.16 -36.38 17.69
C ILE A 5 -40.80 -36.61 18.38
N PRO A 6 -40.37 -37.87 18.59
CA PRO A 6 -39.08 -38.17 19.21
C PRO A 6 -37.94 -38.10 18.18
N CYS A 7 -36.83 -37.50 18.62
CA CYS A 7 -35.53 -37.55 17.95
C CYS A 7 -35.08 -38.99 17.69
N LEU A 8 -34.80 -39.31 16.42
CA LEU A 8 -34.03 -40.49 16.02
C LEU A 8 -32.63 -40.06 15.54
N GLN A 9 -31.70 -40.16 16.48
CA GLN A 9 -30.29 -40.54 16.32
C GLN A 9 -29.57 -40.11 15.03
N CYS A 10 -28.80 -39.02 15.15
CA CYS A 10 -27.58 -38.83 14.36
C CYS A 10 -26.64 -40.02 14.60
N LYS A 11 -26.47 -40.89 13.60
CA LYS A 11 -25.36 -41.84 13.57
C LYS A 11 -24.06 -41.07 13.45
N LYS A 12 -23.31 -41.04 14.55
CA LYS A 12 -21.87 -40.74 14.54
C LYS A 12 -21.20 -41.78 13.65
N VAL A 13 -20.69 -41.35 12.50
CA VAL A 13 -19.80 -42.16 11.68
C VAL A 13 -18.39 -41.90 12.20
N ASP A 14 -17.97 -42.71 13.17
CA ASP A 14 -16.55 -42.85 13.49
C ASP A 14 -15.90 -43.58 12.31
N ARG A 15 -15.19 -42.84 11.47
CA ARG A 15 -14.23 -43.41 10.52
C ARG A 15 -12.84 -43.24 11.11
N ASP A 16 -12.39 -44.28 11.80
CA ASP A 16 -10.96 -44.55 11.94
C ASP A 16 -10.38 -44.71 10.53
N ILE A 17 -9.56 -43.74 10.10
CA ILE A 17 -8.77 -43.87 8.89
C ILE A 17 -7.39 -44.37 9.33
N ASP A 18 -7.29 -45.70 9.36
CA ASP A 18 -6.04 -46.41 9.37
C ASP A 18 -5.23 -46.02 8.12
N GLY A 19 -3.95 -45.71 8.30
CA GLY A 19 -3.08 -45.29 7.23
C GLY A 19 -2.89 -46.40 6.18
N SER A 20 -3.60 -46.32 5.05
CA SER A 20 -3.17 -46.99 3.82
C SER A 20 -3.80 -46.37 2.58
N ASN A 21 -2.95 -45.96 1.63
CA ASN A 21 -3.21 -45.81 0.20
C ASN A 21 -4.50 -45.09 -0.24
N THR A 22 -4.48 -43.75 -0.25
CA THR A 22 -5.31 -42.99 -1.19
C THR A 22 -4.77 -43.20 -2.61
N LYS A 23 -5.38 -44.15 -3.33
CA LYS A 23 -5.26 -44.22 -4.79
C LYS A 23 -5.79 -42.89 -5.36
N SER A 24 -4.89 -42.17 -6.04
CA SER A 24 -5.18 -40.99 -6.87
C SER A 24 -6.19 -41.38 -7.96
N SER A 25 -7.48 -41.22 -7.68
CA SER A 25 -8.50 -41.02 -8.71
C SER A 25 -8.44 -39.55 -9.07
N SER A 26 -8.26 -39.22 -10.35
CA SER A 26 -8.27 -37.83 -10.82
C SER A 26 -9.51 -37.11 -10.28
N LEU A 27 -9.30 -36.16 -9.37
CA LEU A 27 -10.38 -35.34 -8.82
C LEU A 27 -10.99 -34.57 -9.99
N THR A 28 -12.28 -34.78 -10.24
CA THR A 28 -12.93 -34.29 -11.46
C THR A 28 -13.67 -32.96 -11.24
N HIS A 29 -13.94 -32.62 -9.98
CA HIS A 29 -14.68 -31.42 -9.56
C HIS A 29 -13.84 -30.57 -8.60
N GLY A 30 -13.97 -29.24 -8.71
CA GLY A 30 -13.26 -28.31 -7.82
C GLY A 30 -13.60 -28.49 -6.33
N ILE A 31 -14.85 -28.83 -6.02
CA ILE A 31 -15.32 -29.05 -4.64
C ILE A 31 -14.61 -30.23 -3.98
N GLU A 32 -14.52 -31.38 -4.66
CA GLU A 32 -13.84 -32.57 -4.12
C GLU A 32 -12.36 -32.31 -3.84
N LEU A 33 -11.72 -31.49 -4.68
CA LEU A 33 -10.33 -31.06 -4.50
C LEU A 33 -10.17 -30.20 -3.23
N ILE A 34 -11.03 -29.19 -3.07
CA ILE A 34 -10.99 -28.31 -1.90
C ILE A 34 -11.30 -29.08 -0.61
N ASP A 35 -12.31 -29.96 -0.61
CA ASP A 35 -12.63 -30.80 0.55
C ASP A 35 -11.46 -31.69 0.95
N SER A 36 -10.77 -32.29 -0.03
CA SER A 36 -9.60 -33.13 0.21
C SER A 36 -8.45 -32.33 0.84
N VAL A 37 -8.23 -31.10 0.37
CA VAL A 37 -7.22 -30.19 0.94
C VAL A 37 -7.64 -29.73 2.33
N ALA A 38 -8.91 -29.38 2.56
CA ALA A 38 -9.43 -28.94 3.85
C ALA A 38 -9.27 -30.03 4.93
N ILE A 39 -9.54 -31.31 4.60
CA ILE A 39 -9.30 -32.43 5.52
C ILE A 39 -7.82 -32.50 5.93
N LEU A 40 -6.91 -32.33 4.98
CA LEU A 40 -5.47 -32.33 5.25
C LEU A 40 -5.04 -31.13 6.08
N LEU A 41 -5.60 -29.93 5.84
CA LEU A 41 -5.33 -28.73 6.64
C LEU A 41 -5.84 -28.88 8.07
N HIS A 42 -7.02 -29.46 8.27
CA HIS A 42 -7.53 -29.79 9.61
C HIS A 42 -6.60 -30.75 10.35
N ASN A 43 -6.11 -31.78 9.65
CA ASN A 43 -5.13 -32.71 10.23
C ASN A 43 -3.79 -32.02 10.53
N LEU A 44 -3.36 -31.10 9.66
CA LEU A 44 -2.17 -30.28 9.88
C LEU A 44 -2.33 -29.44 11.15
N ASN A 45 -3.47 -28.79 11.34
CA ASN A 45 -3.78 -27.95 12.51
C ASN A 45 -3.88 -28.74 13.82
N LYS A 46 -4.28 -30.01 13.76
CA LYS A 46 -4.33 -30.92 14.93
C LYS A 46 -2.98 -31.44 15.40
N LEU A 47 -1.91 -31.29 14.61
CA LEU A 47 -0.58 -31.71 15.06
C LEU A 47 -0.13 -30.91 16.28
N ASN A 48 0.35 -31.62 17.30
CA ASN A 48 0.95 -31.00 18.48
C ASN A 48 2.38 -30.53 18.15
N VAL A 49 2.62 -29.22 18.25
CA VAL A 49 3.92 -28.57 17.99
C VAL A 49 5.03 -29.05 18.92
N ASP A 50 4.69 -29.47 20.14
CA ASP A 50 5.66 -29.95 21.13
C ASP A 50 6.06 -31.42 20.91
N SER A 51 5.45 -32.10 19.93
CA SER A 51 5.78 -33.48 19.60
C SER A 51 7.14 -33.57 18.90
N THR A 52 7.96 -34.54 19.30
CA THR A 52 9.21 -34.88 18.60
C THR A 52 9.00 -35.29 17.13
N ASN A 53 7.78 -35.72 16.77
CA ASN A 53 7.41 -36.10 15.40
C ASN A 53 6.71 -34.97 14.62
N PHE A 54 6.56 -33.78 15.21
CA PHE A 54 5.82 -32.67 14.61
C PHE A 54 6.33 -32.33 13.20
N ALA A 55 7.62 -32.03 13.07
CA ALA A 55 8.21 -31.60 11.79
C ALA A 55 8.03 -32.66 10.68
N LYS A 56 8.15 -33.95 11.03
CA LYS A 56 7.94 -35.06 10.10
C LYS A 56 6.47 -35.15 9.66
N GLY A 57 5.54 -35.12 10.62
CA GLY A 57 4.10 -35.17 10.35
C GLY A 57 3.63 -33.98 9.51
N ALA A 58 4.03 -32.77 9.89
CA ALA A 58 3.71 -31.54 9.16
C ALA A 58 4.27 -31.59 7.73
N SER A 59 5.53 -32.02 7.55
CA SER A 59 6.13 -32.16 6.22
C SER A 59 5.37 -33.16 5.33
N GLN A 60 4.95 -34.31 5.88
CA GLN A 60 4.18 -35.32 5.15
C GLN A 60 2.81 -34.80 4.71
N ILE A 61 2.07 -34.13 5.59
CA ILE A 61 0.76 -33.55 5.25
C ILE A 61 0.92 -32.46 4.19
N ASN A 62 1.91 -31.57 4.33
CA ASN A 62 2.20 -30.55 3.33
C ASN A 62 2.55 -31.14 1.96
N GLN A 63 3.30 -32.24 1.90
CA GLN A 63 3.60 -32.93 0.65
C GLN A 63 2.36 -33.55 0.02
N ALA A 64 1.44 -34.09 0.84
CA ALA A 64 0.17 -34.61 0.36
C ALA A 64 -0.71 -33.50 -0.25
N ILE A 65 -0.80 -32.34 0.40
CA ILE A 65 -1.51 -31.16 -0.12
C ILE A 65 -0.90 -30.73 -1.47
N SER A 66 0.41 -30.54 -1.52
CA SER A 66 1.13 -30.16 -2.76
C SER A 66 0.84 -31.15 -3.89
N LYS A 67 0.94 -32.46 -3.63
CA LYS A 67 0.70 -33.48 -4.65
C LYS A 67 -0.73 -33.46 -5.20
N ILE A 68 -1.73 -33.28 -4.33
CA ILE A 68 -3.13 -33.17 -4.75
C ILE A 68 -3.33 -31.96 -5.68
N LEU A 69 -2.78 -30.80 -5.31
CA LEU A 69 -2.87 -29.58 -6.11
C LEU A 69 -2.06 -29.67 -7.42
N GLU A 70 -0.95 -30.39 -7.40
CA GLU A 70 -0.10 -30.58 -8.57
C GLU A 70 -0.70 -31.53 -9.62
N GLU A 71 -1.54 -32.49 -9.21
CA GLU A 71 -2.22 -33.44 -10.10
C GLU A 71 -3.46 -32.84 -10.82
N VAL A 72 -3.83 -31.59 -10.50
CA VAL A 72 -4.94 -30.88 -11.15
C VAL A 72 -4.63 -30.64 -12.62
N SER A 73 -5.45 -31.23 -13.50
CA SER A 73 -5.26 -31.15 -14.96
C SER A 73 -6.49 -30.65 -15.72
N ASN A 74 -7.68 -30.72 -15.12
CA ASN A 74 -8.96 -30.34 -15.73
C ASN A 74 -9.23 -28.83 -15.59
N PRO A 75 -9.33 -28.04 -16.69
CA PRO A 75 -9.60 -26.61 -16.62
C PRO A 75 -10.92 -26.23 -15.96
N LYS A 76 -11.92 -27.12 -16.00
CA LYS A 76 -13.22 -26.86 -15.34
C LYS A 76 -13.08 -26.62 -13.84
N ILE A 77 -12.00 -27.10 -13.21
CA ILE A 77 -11.73 -26.87 -11.79
C ILE A 77 -11.58 -25.38 -11.48
N LEU A 78 -10.96 -24.58 -12.35
CA LEU A 78 -10.84 -23.12 -12.12
C LEU A 78 -12.20 -22.43 -12.17
N ILE A 79 -13.10 -22.88 -13.03
CA ILE A 79 -14.50 -22.39 -13.09
C ILE A 79 -15.26 -22.83 -11.85
N ASP A 80 -15.04 -24.05 -11.36
CA ASP A 80 -15.71 -24.53 -10.15
C ASP A 80 -15.26 -23.75 -8.92
N PHE A 81 -14.01 -23.28 -8.86
CA PHE A 81 -13.55 -22.40 -7.78
C PHE A 81 -14.34 -21.09 -7.68
N THR A 82 -14.90 -20.56 -8.77
CA THR A 82 -15.75 -19.34 -8.70
C THR A 82 -17.09 -19.57 -8.01
N LYS A 83 -17.46 -20.84 -7.74
CA LYS A 83 -18.76 -21.24 -7.17
C LYS A 83 -18.65 -21.66 -5.70
N ILE A 84 -17.46 -21.55 -5.13
CA ILE A 84 -17.20 -21.96 -3.75
C ILE A 84 -17.39 -20.72 -2.88
N ASP A 85 -18.44 -20.73 -2.07
CA ASP A 85 -18.80 -19.58 -1.23
C ASP A 85 -17.87 -19.45 -0.02
N ASP A 86 -17.44 -20.59 0.57
CA ASP A 86 -16.58 -20.64 1.76
C ASP A 86 -15.39 -21.58 1.55
N LEU A 87 -14.20 -21.09 1.87
CA LEU A 87 -12.97 -21.89 1.94
C LEU A 87 -12.59 -22.13 3.40
N ASP A 88 -11.89 -23.23 3.67
CA ASP A 88 -11.25 -23.45 4.97
C ASP A 88 -10.34 -22.26 5.32
N GLU A 89 -10.41 -21.73 6.55
CA GLU A 89 -9.63 -20.55 6.97
C GLU A 89 -8.11 -20.72 6.77
N GLY A 90 -7.63 -21.97 6.77
CA GLY A 90 -6.23 -22.33 6.51
C GLY A 90 -5.83 -22.23 5.04
N LEU A 91 -6.78 -22.14 4.11
CA LEU A 91 -6.58 -22.09 2.66
C LEU A 91 -6.98 -20.73 2.10
N SER A 92 -6.13 -20.18 1.24
CA SER A 92 -6.44 -18.98 0.47
C SER A 92 -6.38 -19.30 -1.01
N LEU A 93 -7.31 -18.72 -1.76
CA LEU A 93 -7.41 -18.81 -3.20
C LEU A 93 -7.37 -17.40 -3.77
N SER A 94 -6.43 -17.15 -4.66
CA SER A 94 -6.40 -15.95 -5.50
C SER A 94 -6.56 -16.36 -6.95
N MET A 95 -7.32 -15.59 -7.74
CA MET A 95 -7.57 -15.94 -9.12
C MET A 95 -7.64 -14.68 -9.99
N THR A 96 -7.20 -14.81 -11.24
CA THR A 96 -7.35 -13.75 -12.24
C THR A 96 -8.82 -13.60 -12.66
N GLN A 97 -9.21 -12.39 -13.07
CA GLN A 97 -10.60 -12.12 -13.50
C GLN A 97 -11.04 -12.98 -14.70
N ASP A 98 -10.11 -13.34 -15.58
CA ASP A 98 -10.36 -14.18 -16.76
C ASP A 98 -10.26 -15.69 -16.45
N THR A 99 -10.06 -16.06 -15.18
CA THR A 99 -9.87 -17.44 -14.70
C THR A 99 -8.71 -18.21 -15.35
N SER A 100 -7.77 -17.51 -16.00
CA SER A 100 -6.60 -18.13 -16.64
C SER A 100 -5.57 -18.64 -15.63
N MET A 101 -5.54 -18.07 -14.43
CA MET A 101 -4.62 -18.47 -13.37
C MET A 101 -5.27 -18.39 -12.00
N ALA A 102 -4.98 -19.40 -11.16
CA ALA A 102 -5.26 -19.38 -9.73
C ALA A 102 -4.02 -19.70 -8.92
N ILE A 103 -3.95 -19.22 -7.68
CA ILE A 103 -2.94 -19.59 -6.69
C ILE A 103 -3.66 -20.05 -5.43
N LEU A 104 -3.27 -21.24 -4.94
CA LEU A 104 -3.68 -21.71 -3.63
C LEU A 104 -2.51 -21.58 -2.66
N SER A 105 -2.72 -20.92 -1.53
CA SER A 105 -1.73 -20.71 -0.47
C SER A 105 -2.25 -21.19 0.88
N TRP A 106 -1.39 -21.84 1.68
CA TRP A 106 -1.74 -22.34 3.01
C TRP A 106 -0.57 -22.23 4.00
N ASP A 107 -0.89 -22.18 5.30
CA ASP A 107 0.09 -22.22 6.38
C ASP A 107 0.68 -23.63 6.52
N SER A 108 1.99 -23.75 6.38
CA SER A 108 2.69 -25.01 6.45
C SER A 108 2.86 -25.52 7.88
N ARG A 109 2.69 -24.64 8.88
CA ARG A 109 3.03 -24.79 10.29
C ARG A 109 4.50 -25.15 10.54
N LEU A 110 5.35 -25.05 9.51
CA LEU A 110 6.80 -25.19 9.63
C LEU A 110 7.41 -23.81 9.77
N GLY A 111 8.45 -23.68 10.59
CA GLY A 111 9.22 -22.44 10.74
C GLY A 111 10.71 -22.63 10.48
N GLY A 112 11.49 -21.57 10.69
CA GLY A 112 12.95 -21.59 10.54
C GLY A 112 13.39 -21.62 9.09
N SER A 113 14.05 -22.70 8.64
CA SER A 113 14.55 -22.84 7.26
C SER A 113 13.49 -23.30 6.26
N SER A 114 12.28 -23.64 6.72
CA SER A 114 11.15 -24.00 5.88
C SER A 114 10.20 -22.81 5.69
N PRO A 115 9.60 -22.62 4.50
CA PRO A 115 8.61 -21.56 4.29
C PRO A 115 7.40 -21.75 5.21
N GLU A 116 7.01 -20.70 5.93
CA GLU A 116 5.81 -20.68 6.77
C GLU A 116 4.55 -20.78 5.91
N ILE A 117 4.56 -20.19 4.72
CA ILE A 117 3.49 -20.34 3.73
C ILE A 117 3.99 -21.18 2.56
N LYS A 118 3.15 -22.11 2.10
CA LYS A 118 3.34 -22.83 0.83
C LYS A 118 2.29 -22.39 -0.17
N SER A 119 2.63 -22.48 -1.45
CA SER A 119 1.70 -22.10 -2.52
C SER A 119 1.91 -22.89 -3.80
N VAL A 120 0.83 -23.13 -4.54
CA VAL A 120 0.83 -23.74 -5.87
C VAL A 120 0.03 -22.85 -6.81
N ALA A 121 0.66 -22.43 -7.90
CA ALA A 121 -0.02 -21.73 -8.99
C ALA A 121 -0.56 -22.74 -10.01
N LEU A 122 -1.81 -22.55 -10.43
CA LEU A 122 -2.49 -23.33 -11.45
C LEU A 122 -2.74 -22.42 -12.65
N LEU A 123 -2.10 -22.71 -13.78
CA LEU A 123 -2.24 -21.94 -15.01
C LEU A 123 -3.00 -22.76 -16.05
N GLN A 124 -4.06 -22.18 -16.61
CA GLN A 124 -4.74 -22.72 -17.77
C GLN A 124 -3.92 -22.44 -19.04
N ASN A 125 -3.53 -23.52 -19.73
CA ASN A 125 -2.85 -23.46 -21.02
C ASN A 125 -3.43 -24.54 -21.94
N ASN A 126 -4.08 -24.12 -23.03
CA ASN A 126 -4.61 -25.01 -24.08
C ASN A 126 -5.42 -26.20 -23.54
N GLN A 127 -6.61 -25.93 -22.98
CA GLN A 127 -7.52 -26.94 -22.40
C GLN A 127 -6.89 -27.85 -21.32
N LYS A 128 -5.74 -27.49 -20.76
CA LYS A 128 -5.10 -28.20 -19.66
C LYS A 128 -4.69 -27.23 -18.56
N ILE A 129 -4.68 -27.70 -17.33
CA ILE A 129 -4.03 -27.00 -16.22
C ILE A 129 -2.57 -27.47 -16.14
N LYS A 130 -1.67 -26.51 -15.92
CA LYS A 130 -0.30 -26.76 -15.47
C LYS A 130 -0.13 -26.20 -14.07
N SER A 131 0.38 -27.02 -13.17
CA SER A 131 0.67 -26.66 -11.80
C SER A 131 2.14 -26.24 -11.64
N PHE A 132 2.38 -25.22 -10.80
CA PHE A 132 3.69 -24.66 -10.51
C PHE A 132 3.83 -24.41 -9.01
N PRO A 133 4.55 -25.29 -8.29
CA PRO A 133 4.89 -25.04 -6.90
C PRO A 133 5.76 -23.78 -6.76
N LEU A 134 5.37 -22.87 -5.88
CA LEU A 134 6.06 -21.60 -5.66
C LEU A 134 7.09 -21.74 -4.52
N HIS A 135 8.14 -22.52 -4.77
CA HIS A 135 9.15 -22.81 -3.76
C HIS A 135 9.91 -21.57 -3.28
N GLY A 136 10.17 -21.51 -1.96
CA GLY A 136 10.97 -20.45 -1.32
C GLY A 136 10.24 -19.12 -1.13
N LEU A 137 8.97 -19.02 -1.53
CA LEU A 137 8.12 -17.87 -1.25
C LEU A 137 7.31 -18.17 0.00
N SER A 138 7.49 -17.38 1.06
CA SER A 138 6.72 -17.50 2.29
C SER A 138 5.66 -16.40 2.40
N ALA A 139 4.84 -16.27 1.36
CA ALA A 139 3.78 -15.27 1.26
C ALA A 139 2.45 -15.93 0.92
N ARG A 140 1.38 -15.48 1.59
CA ARG A 140 0.00 -15.80 1.26
C ARG A 140 -0.47 -14.84 0.18
N PHE A 141 -0.67 -15.36 -1.03
CA PHE A 141 -1.12 -14.53 -2.15
C PHE A 141 -2.59 -14.16 -1.96
N THR A 142 -2.92 -12.90 -2.27
CA THR A 142 -4.27 -12.33 -2.13
C THR A 142 -4.83 -11.97 -3.50
N ASP A 143 -4.00 -11.47 -4.41
CA ASP A 143 -4.43 -10.99 -5.72
C ASP A 143 -3.48 -11.42 -6.84
N ILE A 144 -4.03 -11.55 -8.05
CA ILE A 144 -3.28 -11.83 -9.27
C ILE A 144 -3.71 -10.82 -10.34
N PHE A 145 -2.76 -10.00 -10.79
CA PHE A 145 -2.99 -9.05 -11.87
C PHE A 145 -2.35 -9.55 -13.16
N ILE A 146 -2.99 -9.24 -14.30
CA ILE A 146 -2.48 -9.59 -15.62
C ILE A 146 -1.99 -8.33 -16.32
N LEU A 147 -0.69 -8.27 -16.58
CA LEU A 147 -0.06 -7.26 -17.40
C LEU A 147 0.06 -7.78 -18.83
N ASN A 148 -0.81 -7.28 -19.70
CA ASN A 148 -0.80 -7.64 -21.13
C ASN A 148 0.26 -6.86 -21.87
N GLN A 149 1.04 -7.56 -22.70
CA GLN A 149 2.04 -6.96 -23.58
C GLN A 149 1.61 -7.19 -25.04
N GLN A 150 1.74 -6.17 -25.90
CA GLN A 150 1.22 -6.24 -27.28
C GLN A 150 1.82 -7.40 -28.11
N SER A 151 3.06 -7.80 -27.83
CA SER A 151 3.82 -8.75 -28.65
C SER A 151 4.45 -9.91 -27.85
N GLN A 152 4.12 -10.04 -26.56
CA GLN A 152 4.72 -11.05 -25.67
C GLN A 152 3.66 -11.76 -24.83
N ALA A 153 4.03 -12.92 -24.28
CA ALA A 153 3.19 -13.61 -23.31
C ALA A 153 2.91 -12.69 -22.10
N PRO A 154 1.67 -12.74 -21.54
CA PRO A 154 1.32 -11.89 -20.42
C PRO A 154 2.24 -12.14 -19.23
N ILE A 155 2.42 -11.09 -18.43
CA ILE A 155 3.11 -11.16 -17.15
C ILE A 155 2.05 -11.18 -16.06
N TYR A 156 2.16 -12.13 -15.15
CA TYR A 156 1.30 -12.21 -13.98
C TYR A 156 2.02 -11.58 -12.79
N ILE A 157 1.34 -10.66 -12.11
CA ILE A 157 1.83 -10.02 -10.88
C ILE A 157 1.08 -10.63 -9.72
N PHE A 158 1.81 -11.37 -8.87
CA PHE A 158 1.26 -11.99 -7.67
C PHE A 158 1.46 -11.08 -6.50
N LYS A 159 0.37 -10.62 -5.90
CA LYS A 159 0.39 -9.82 -4.69
C LYS A 159 0.11 -10.71 -3.49
N GLY A 160 0.91 -10.58 -2.44
CA GLY A 160 0.74 -11.38 -1.24
C GLY A 160 1.34 -10.76 0.00
N ASN A 161 0.96 -11.33 1.14
CA ASN A 161 1.38 -10.90 2.46
C ASN A 161 2.13 -12.03 3.18
N GLY A 162 3.20 -11.70 3.90
CA GLY A 162 3.94 -12.68 4.67
C GLY A 162 4.45 -12.14 5.99
N ARG A 163 5.11 -13.00 6.74
CA ARG A 163 5.80 -12.67 8.00
C ARG A 163 7.23 -13.17 7.92
N SER A 164 8.13 -12.52 8.66
CA SER A 164 9.53 -12.94 8.76
C SER A 164 10.05 -12.56 10.15
N SER A 165 11.09 -13.26 10.61
CA SER A 165 11.71 -12.97 11.91
C SER A 165 12.22 -11.53 11.95
N GLY A 166 11.73 -10.74 12.93
CA GLY A 166 12.14 -9.34 13.14
C GLY A 166 11.27 -8.29 12.44
N ILE A 167 10.28 -8.69 11.63
CA ILE A 167 9.25 -7.80 11.07
C ILE A 167 7.87 -8.38 11.35
N GLU A 168 6.88 -7.55 11.71
CA GLU A 168 5.52 -8.06 11.99
C GLU A 168 4.83 -8.58 10.74
N GLY A 169 5.09 -7.94 9.60
CA GLY A 169 4.61 -8.38 8.30
C GLY A 169 5.28 -7.66 7.15
N TYR A 170 5.04 -8.20 5.96
CA TYR A 170 5.38 -7.54 4.72
C TYR A 170 4.31 -7.81 3.66
N VAL A 171 4.19 -6.87 2.73
CA VAL A 171 3.48 -7.05 1.47
C VAL A 171 4.51 -7.20 0.36
N THR A 172 4.27 -8.08 -0.61
CA THR A 172 5.16 -8.33 -1.74
C THR A 172 4.39 -8.40 -3.05
N LEU A 173 5.03 -7.94 -4.13
CA LEU A 173 4.64 -8.22 -5.52
C LEU A 173 5.71 -9.10 -6.15
N HIS A 174 5.30 -10.18 -6.82
CA HIS A 174 6.18 -11.03 -7.62
C HIS A 174 5.71 -11.09 -9.07
N ALA A 175 6.62 -10.87 -10.01
CA ALA A 175 6.31 -10.94 -11.44
C ALA A 175 6.75 -12.28 -12.04
N TYR A 176 5.84 -12.90 -12.79
CA TYR A 176 6.06 -14.17 -13.47
C TYR A 176 5.60 -14.13 -14.92
N ARG A 177 6.37 -14.76 -15.80
CA ARG A 177 6.00 -14.95 -17.20
C ARG A 177 5.90 -16.43 -17.51
N PHE A 178 4.95 -16.80 -18.35
CA PHE A 178 4.88 -18.15 -18.87
C PHE A 178 5.68 -18.26 -20.19
N LYS A 179 6.87 -18.87 -20.12
CA LYS A 179 7.70 -19.20 -21.30
C LYS A 179 8.31 -20.59 -21.10
N ASN A 180 7.67 -21.61 -21.67
CA ASN A 180 8.02 -23.02 -21.45
C ASN A 180 7.95 -23.47 -19.97
N GLY A 181 7.12 -22.79 -19.18
CA GLY A 181 7.05 -22.93 -17.72
C GLY A 181 6.83 -21.57 -17.08
N LEU A 182 6.45 -21.54 -15.81
CA LEU A 182 6.34 -20.30 -15.04
C LEU A 182 7.74 -19.89 -14.58
N SER A 183 8.22 -18.74 -15.03
CA SER A 183 9.54 -18.20 -14.67
C SER A 183 9.43 -16.77 -14.17
N LYS A 184 10.33 -16.38 -13.28
CA LYS A 184 10.39 -15.02 -12.73
C LYS A 184 10.67 -14.01 -13.86
N ALA A 185 9.90 -12.93 -13.90
CA ALA A 185 10.06 -11.84 -14.87
C ALA A 185 10.78 -10.66 -14.19
N LEU A 186 11.94 -10.26 -14.69
CA LEU A 186 12.77 -9.19 -14.13
C LEU A 186 12.30 -7.82 -14.64
N ILE A 187 11.09 -7.42 -14.28
CA ILE A 187 10.46 -6.20 -14.80
C ILE A 187 10.39 -5.05 -13.79
N PHE A 188 10.73 -5.28 -12.52
CA PHE A 188 10.76 -4.21 -11.54
C PHE A 188 12.10 -3.47 -11.60
N PRO A 189 12.18 -2.25 -11.02
CA PRO A 189 13.43 -1.49 -10.96
C PRO A 189 14.62 -2.33 -10.47
N ASN A 190 15.81 -2.01 -10.98
CA ASN A 190 17.04 -2.75 -10.71
C ASN A 190 17.02 -4.22 -11.18
N ASN A 191 16.29 -4.52 -12.26
CA ASN A 191 16.15 -5.86 -12.84
C ASN A 191 15.67 -6.89 -11.80
N GLN A 192 14.72 -6.50 -10.96
CA GLN A 192 14.16 -7.37 -9.93
C GLN A 192 12.88 -8.06 -10.43
N SER A 193 12.63 -9.27 -9.93
CA SER A 193 11.35 -9.97 -10.16
C SER A 193 10.34 -9.79 -9.04
N SER A 194 10.72 -9.06 -7.99
CA SER A 194 9.83 -8.80 -6.87
C SER A 194 10.19 -7.51 -6.15
N ILE A 195 9.19 -6.89 -5.55
CA ILE A 195 9.33 -5.74 -4.66
C ILE A 195 8.55 -5.99 -3.37
N THR A 196 9.12 -5.56 -2.24
CA THR A 196 8.60 -5.85 -0.90
C THR A 196 8.51 -4.59 -0.05
N ILE A 197 7.42 -4.46 0.70
CA ILE A 197 7.19 -3.42 1.69
C ILE A 197 7.05 -4.10 3.05
N GLU A 198 8.10 -4.05 3.84
CA GLU A 198 8.08 -4.41 5.26
C GLU A 198 7.38 -3.32 6.11
N TYR A 199 6.63 -3.72 7.13
CA TYR A 199 6.03 -2.80 8.10
C TYR A 199 6.13 -3.35 9.53
N THR A 200 6.19 -2.42 10.49
CA THR A 200 6.33 -2.69 11.94
C THR A 200 5.27 -1.87 12.66
N LEU A 201 4.33 -2.50 13.37
CA LEU A 201 3.26 -1.89 14.18
C LEU A 201 2.36 -0.88 13.45
N GLY A 202 1.11 -1.28 13.18
CA GLY A 202 0.06 -0.40 12.65
C GLY A 202 -0.81 -1.04 11.56
N ASN A 203 -1.67 -0.22 10.93
CA ASN A 203 -2.47 -0.62 9.78
C ASN A 203 -1.57 -1.12 8.65
N THR A 204 -1.94 -2.24 8.02
CA THR A 204 -1.23 -2.81 6.88
C THR A 204 -1.18 -1.79 5.76
N ILE A 205 0.03 -1.35 5.38
CA ILE A 205 0.22 -0.51 4.21
C ILE A 205 0.43 -1.42 3.01
N ASP A 206 -0.35 -1.19 1.96
CA ASP A 206 -0.45 -2.11 0.84
C ASP A 206 -0.09 -1.44 -0.49
N PHE A 207 0.32 -2.24 -1.47
CA PHE A 207 0.40 -1.81 -2.86
C PHE A 207 -0.99 -1.62 -3.42
N ILE A 208 -1.15 -0.57 -4.21
CA ILE A 208 -2.29 -0.42 -5.10
C ILE A 208 -1.80 -0.71 -6.51
N VAL A 209 -2.43 -1.67 -7.18
CA VAL A 209 -2.08 -2.08 -8.54
C VAL A 209 -3.28 -1.77 -9.42
N SER A 210 -3.08 -1.06 -10.53
CA SER A 210 -4.17 -0.81 -11.48
C SER A 210 -4.70 -2.12 -12.05
N ASN A 211 -5.96 -2.15 -12.49
CA ASN A 211 -6.59 -3.37 -12.98
C ASN A 211 -5.84 -4.04 -14.15
N ASP A 212 -5.22 -3.23 -15.02
CA ASP A 212 -4.38 -3.67 -16.14
C ASP A 212 -2.90 -3.89 -15.76
N ALA A 213 -2.59 -3.74 -14.47
CA ALA A 213 -1.25 -3.71 -13.88
C ALA A 213 -0.30 -2.67 -14.47
N SER A 214 -0.71 -1.74 -15.34
CA SER A 214 0.20 -0.78 -15.96
C SER A 214 0.82 0.20 -14.95
N LYS A 215 0.18 0.40 -13.79
CA LYS A 215 0.65 1.25 -12.70
C LYS A 215 0.64 0.51 -11.38
N ILE A 216 1.68 0.74 -10.58
CA ILE A 216 1.80 0.28 -9.20
C ILE A 216 2.09 1.49 -8.32
N PHE A 217 1.20 1.74 -7.36
CA PHE A 217 1.37 2.75 -6.33
C PHE A 217 2.05 2.09 -5.12
N ILE A 218 3.26 2.55 -4.83
CA ILE A 218 4.09 2.09 -3.73
C ILE A 218 3.98 3.13 -2.61
N PRO A 219 3.42 2.78 -1.44
CA PRO A 219 3.36 3.70 -0.33
C PRO A 219 4.76 4.16 0.10
N ASN A 220 4.89 5.46 0.33
CA ASN A 220 6.15 6.08 0.72
C ASN A 220 6.36 5.97 2.23
N LYS A 221 7.30 5.10 2.64
CA LYS A 221 7.65 4.82 4.04
C LYS A 221 8.34 5.98 4.77
N THR A 222 8.75 7.04 4.08
CA THR A 222 9.43 8.19 4.70
C THR A 222 8.54 8.90 5.73
N TYR A 223 7.22 8.66 5.68
CA TYR A 223 6.26 9.27 6.58
C TYR A 223 5.70 8.18 7.51
N PRO A 224 5.91 8.29 8.83
CA PRO A 224 5.35 7.32 9.76
C PRO A 224 3.83 7.30 9.57
N ASN A 225 3.25 6.10 9.70
CA ASN A 225 1.80 5.89 9.78
C ASN A 225 1.20 6.93 10.73
N ASN A 226 0.58 7.96 10.16
CA ASN A 226 -0.18 8.95 10.89
C ASN A 226 -1.61 8.91 10.35
N ASP A 227 -2.56 9.36 11.17
CA ASP A 227 -3.97 9.45 10.76
C ASP A 227 -4.20 10.57 9.71
N TRP A 228 -3.12 11.08 9.09
CA TRP A 228 -3.14 12.23 8.20
C TRP A 228 -2.93 11.86 6.72
N GLY A 229 -3.03 10.57 6.38
CA GLY A 229 -3.06 10.07 5.00
C GLY A 229 -1.71 9.62 4.44
N LEU A 230 -1.74 8.90 3.32
CA LEU A 230 -0.57 8.28 2.70
C LEU A 230 -0.17 8.98 1.38
N ILE A 231 1.13 8.96 1.08
CA ILE A 231 1.67 9.37 -0.22
C ILE A 231 2.22 8.13 -0.92
N TYR A 232 2.01 8.04 -2.23
CA TYR A 232 2.52 6.95 -3.05
C TYR A 232 3.56 7.43 -4.06
N SER A 233 4.65 6.67 -4.20
CA SER A 233 5.45 6.70 -5.42
C SER A 233 4.76 5.83 -6.48
N VAL A 234 4.88 6.19 -7.76
CA VAL A 234 4.26 5.40 -8.84
C VAL A 234 5.33 4.72 -9.67
N LEU A 235 5.16 3.43 -9.93
CA LEU A 235 5.82 2.73 -11.01
C LEU A 235 4.87 2.64 -12.21
N SER A 236 5.34 3.05 -13.38
CA SER A 236 4.63 2.91 -14.66
C SER A 236 5.35 1.92 -15.56
N PHE A 237 4.60 1.04 -16.20
CA PHE A 237 5.12 0.07 -17.16
C PHE A 237 5.31 0.73 -18.54
N ASP A 238 6.51 0.65 -19.12
CA ASP A 238 6.82 1.27 -20.41
C ASP A 238 6.59 0.34 -21.62
N GLY A 239 6.15 -0.90 -21.36
CA GLY A 239 6.02 -1.97 -22.37
C GLY A 239 6.99 -3.12 -22.14
N GLU A 240 8.12 -2.88 -21.46
CA GLU A 240 9.12 -3.89 -21.11
C GLU A 240 9.36 -3.98 -19.60
N ASN A 241 9.52 -2.84 -18.91
CA ASN A 241 9.83 -2.76 -17.49
C ASN A 241 9.02 -1.67 -16.78
N TYR A 242 8.92 -1.79 -15.47
CA TYR A 242 8.43 -0.74 -14.60
C TYR A 242 9.54 0.27 -14.31
N HIS A 243 9.20 1.54 -14.46
CA HIS A 243 10.06 2.66 -14.12
C HIS A 243 9.36 3.59 -13.13
N GLN A 244 10.14 4.24 -12.27
CA GLN A 244 9.60 5.30 -11.43
C GLN A 244 9.03 6.40 -12.32
N GLN A 245 7.75 6.69 -12.15
CA GLN A 245 7.10 7.76 -12.88
C GLN A 245 7.71 9.09 -12.43
N THR A 246 8.10 9.89 -13.41
CA THR A 246 8.63 11.25 -13.20
C THR A 246 7.63 12.26 -13.71
N SER A 247 7.73 13.50 -13.24
CA SER A 247 6.95 14.62 -13.74
C SER A 247 7.89 15.71 -14.23
N GLN A 248 7.62 16.32 -15.37
CA GLN A 248 8.50 17.38 -15.91
C GLN A 248 8.02 18.75 -15.46
N ILE A 249 8.97 19.63 -15.16
CA ILE A 249 8.72 21.04 -14.85
C ILE A 249 9.49 21.88 -15.87
N ASP A 250 8.78 22.76 -16.56
CA ASP A 250 9.31 23.54 -17.69
C ASP A 250 10.15 24.77 -17.27
N PHE A 251 10.41 24.93 -15.98
CA PHE A 251 11.23 26.02 -15.43
C PHE A 251 12.24 25.49 -14.41
N PRO A 252 13.43 26.10 -14.33
CA PRO A 252 14.45 25.68 -13.38
C PRO A 252 14.06 26.03 -11.94
N LEU A 253 14.26 25.08 -11.02
CA LEU A 253 14.08 25.26 -9.59
C LEU A 253 15.40 25.60 -8.90
N SER A 254 15.33 26.52 -7.93
CA SER A 254 16.43 26.95 -7.06
C SER A 254 15.94 27.08 -5.62
N SER A 255 16.86 27.37 -4.68
CA SER A 255 16.48 27.72 -3.29
C SER A 255 15.43 28.82 -3.23
N ASP A 256 15.57 29.85 -4.07
CA ASP A 256 14.64 30.99 -4.12
C ASP A 256 13.26 30.59 -4.62
N SER A 257 13.12 29.45 -5.32
CA SER A 257 11.83 28.93 -5.73
C SER A 257 10.97 28.43 -4.56
N PHE A 258 11.60 28.16 -3.40
CA PHE A 258 10.93 27.68 -2.18
C PHE A 258 10.96 28.71 -1.05
N ASN A 259 11.65 29.84 -1.24
CA ASN A 259 11.56 30.99 -0.36
C ASN A 259 10.25 31.69 -0.68
N GLY A 260 9.26 31.57 0.20
CA GLY A 260 7.99 32.28 0.06
C GLY A 260 8.24 33.80 -0.13
N PRO A 261 7.37 34.52 -0.84
CA PRO A 261 7.56 35.95 -1.04
C PRO A 261 7.66 36.64 0.33
N ASN A 262 8.70 37.45 0.53
CA ASN A 262 8.92 38.31 1.71
C ASN A 262 7.77 39.33 1.97
N ASN A 263 6.68 39.27 1.22
CA ASN A 263 5.66 40.31 1.09
C ASN A 263 4.29 39.92 1.66
N TYR A 264 4.12 38.74 2.26
CA TYR A 264 2.89 38.41 2.99
C TYR A 264 3.19 38.33 4.48
N ASP A 265 2.77 39.36 5.22
CA ASP A 265 2.92 39.49 6.69
C ASP A 265 2.32 38.31 7.50
N ASN A 266 1.63 37.36 6.84
CA ASN A 266 0.97 36.21 7.44
C ASN A 266 1.54 34.84 7.03
N GLY A 267 2.60 34.77 6.19
CA GLY A 267 3.31 33.51 5.90
C GLY A 267 2.58 32.49 5.01
N TYR A 268 1.72 32.93 4.10
CA TYR A 268 1.03 32.04 3.14
C TYR A 268 1.97 31.54 2.02
N LEU A 269 1.73 30.31 1.55
CA LEU A 269 2.42 29.77 0.37
C LEU A 269 2.01 30.53 -0.89
N GLU A 270 2.98 30.80 -1.76
CA GLU A 270 2.73 31.35 -3.10
C GLU A 270 1.77 30.43 -3.86
N GLY A 271 0.72 31.00 -4.48
CA GLY A 271 -0.32 30.25 -5.18
C GLY A 271 -1.55 29.89 -4.33
N SER A 272 -1.58 30.30 -3.06
CA SER A 272 -2.78 30.23 -2.22
C SER A 272 -3.86 31.21 -2.68
N GLU A 273 -5.12 30.84 -2.47
CA GLU A 273 -6.21 31.81 -2.44
C GLU A 273 -6.00 32.80 -1.30
N ILE A 274 -6.38 34.06 -1.55
CA ILE A 274 -6.24 35.15 -0.59
C ILE A 274 -7.60 35.36 0.09
N PRO A 275 -7.65 35.43 1.44
CA PRO A 275 -8.87 35.79 2.14
C PRO A 275 -9.32 37.20 1.74
N ILE A 276 -10.64 37.37 1.54
CA ILE A 276 -11.25 38.68 1.27
C ILE A 276 -11.45 39.51 2.54
N ASP A 277 -11.42 38.85 3.70
CA ASP A 277 -11.46 39.50 5.01
C ASP A 277 -10.60 38.72 6.02
N THR A 278 -9.89 39.45 6.87
CA THR A 278 -9.04 38.92 7.94
C THR A 278 -9.30 39.73 9.19
N THR A 279 -9.91 39.09 10.19
CA THR A 279 -10.16 39.71 11.50
C THR A 279 -9.25 39.06 12.53
N GLN A 280 -8.42 39.85 13.19
CA GLN A 280 -7.63 39.42 14.34
C GLN A 280 -8.40 39.71 15.63
N LYS A 281 -8.50 38.73 16.54
CA LYS A 281 -9.08 38.97 17.86
C LYS A 281 -8.07 39.70 18.76
N GLU A 282 -8.55 40.36 19.81
CA GLU A 282 -7.73 41.20 20.71
C GLU A 282 -6.49 40.49 21.28
N ASN A 283 -6.53 39.16 21.39
CA ASN A 283 -5.36 38.33 21.66
C ASN A 283 -4.74 37.88 20.33
N LEU A 284 -3.47 38.24 20.09
CA LEU A 284 -2.68 37.98 18.87
C LEU A 284 -2.61 36.50 18.43
N THR A 285 -3.18 35.58 19.21
CA THR A 285 -3.18 34.12 18.99
C THR A 285 -4.39 33.61 18.21
N SER A 286 -5.41 34.43 17.94
CA SER A 286 -6.63 34.00 17.23
C SER A 286 -6.98 34.90 16.04
N PHE A 287 -7.35 34.29 14.92
CA PHE A 287 -7.75 34.99 13.71
C PHE A 287 -8.89 34.29 12.98
N THR A 288 -9.68 35.09 12.26
CA THR A 288 -10.74 34.64 11.37
C THR A 288 -10.42 35.07 9.94
N LEU A 289 -10.47 34.13 9.02
CA LEU A 289 -10.23 34.32 7.60
C LEU A 289 -11.52 34.02 6.84
N VAL A 290 -11.91 34.90 5.93
CA VAL A 290 -13.08 34.68 5.06
C VAL A 290 -12.61 34.68 3.61
N PHE A 291 -12.95 33.62 2.88
CA PHE A 291 -12.58 33.46 1.47
C PHE A 291 -13.74 33.81 0.53
N LYS A 292 -13.42 34.03 -0.75
CA LYS A 292 -14.38 34.46 -1.77
C LYS A 292 -15.53 33.47 -1.99
N ASP A 293 -15.26 32.18 -1.83
CA ASP A 293 -16.26 31.10 -1.86
C ASP A 293 -17.10 31.02 -0.58
N SER A 294 -16.92 31.99 0.33
CA SER A 294 -17.62 32.10 1.60
C SER A 294 -17.32 30.97 2.58
N ILE A 295 -16.15 30.33 2.45
CA ILE A 295 -15.57 29.52 3.51
C ILE A 295 -14.91 30.45 4.52
N GLN A 296 -15.25 30.27 5.80
CA GLN A 296 -14.65 30.94 6.94
C GLN A 296 -13.79 29.95 7.72
N ILE A 297 -12.58 30.37 8.07
CA ILE A 297 -11.64 29.59 8.87
C ILE A 297 -11.26 30.39 10.10
N GLU A 298 -11.53 29.85 11.27
CA GLU A 298 -11.12 30.42 12.55
C GLU A 298 -10.00 29.59 13.16
N ARG A 299 -8.87 30.23 13.45
CA ARG A 299 -7.82 29.64 14.28
C ARG A 299 -7.94 30.17 15.69
N ASN A 300 -7.93 29.27 16.66
CA ASN A 300 -7.80 29.59 18.07
C ASN A 300 -6.64 28.77 18.64
N TYR A 301 -5.59 29.43 19.12
CA TYR A 301 -4.47 28.78 19.79
C TYR A 301 -4.49 29.09 21.28
N ASP A 302 -4.50 28.02 22.07
CA ASP A 302 -4.38 28.05 23.52
C ASP A 302 -2.92 27.71 23.90
N PRO A 303 -2.14 28.70 24.38
CA PRO A 303 -0.75 28.47 24.77
C PRO A 303 -0.63 27.66 26.07
N ASP A 304 -1.64 27.68 26.95
CA ASP A 304 -1.60 26.97 28.23
C ASP A 304 -1.87 25.46 28.03
N GLU A 305 -2.75 25.13 27.07
CA GLU A 305 -3.03 23.73 26.68
C GLU A 305 -2.15 23.23 25.50
N GLU A 306 -1.27 24.08 24.98
CA GLU A 306 -0.48 23.86 23.75
C GLU A 306 -1.34 23.29 22.60
N THR A 307 -2.57 23.79 22.46
CA THR A 307 -3.56 23.22 21.55
C THR A 307 -4.05 24.26 20.56
N THR A 308 -4.09 23.88 19.28
CA THR A 308 -4.72 24.67 18.23
C THR A 308 -6.04 24.05 17.79
N LEU A 309 -7.08 24.88 17.66
CA LEU A 309 -8.34 24.51 17.02
C LEU A 309 -8.51 25.30 15.73
N LEU A 310 -8.65 24.60 14.60
CA LEU A 310 -9.10 25.19 13.34
C LEU A 310 -10.57 24.86 13.14
N LYS A 311 -11.43 25.89 13.08
CA LYS A 311 -12.85 25.74 12.79
C LYS A 311 -13.12 26.19 11.36
N ILE A 312 -13.77 25.35 10.58
CA ILE A 312 -14.12 25.60 9.18
C ILE A 312 -15.63 25.70 9.07
N MET A 313 -16.13 26.80 8.51
CA MET A 313 -17.56 27.08 8.33
C MET A 313 -17.83 27.47 6.88
N ALA A 314 -18.67 26.71 6.18
CA ALA A 314 -19.22 27.15 4.90
C ALA A 314 -20.49 28.00 5.12
N LYS A 315 -20.80 28.89 4.17
CA LYS A 315 -21.87 29.93 4.25
C LYS A 315 -23.28 29.45 4.64
N ASN A 316 -23.55 28.15 4.66
CA ASN A 316 -24.85 27.59 5.03
C ASN A 316 -24.77 26.42 6.02
N ASP A 317 -23.59 26.11 6.54
CA ASP A 317 -23.42 25.00 7.48
C ASP A 317 -23.77 25.42 8.90
N LYS A 318 -24.62 24.61 9.54
CA LYS A 318 -25.01 24.84 10.95
C LYS A 318 -23.95 24.36 11.94
N THR A 319 -23.08 23.45 11.51
CA THR A 319 -22.08 22.82 12.36
C THR A 319 -20.71 23.03 11.72
N PRO A 320 -19.78 23.72 12.41
CA PRO A 320 -18.41 23.84 11.91
C PRO A 320 -17.72 22.48 11.91
N ILE A 321 -16.87 22.24 10.91
CA ILE A 321 -15.86 21.20 11.01
C ILE A 321 -14.78 21.73 11.97
N VAL A 322 -14.43 20.95 12.99
CA VAL A 322 -13.42 21.33 13.98
C VAL A 322 -12.24 20.36 13.87
N LEU A 323 -11.07 20.92 13.57
CA LEU A 323 -9.81 20.18 13.49
C LEU A 323 -8.97 20.50 14.74
N PRO A 324 -8.83 19.56 15.69
CA PRO A 324 -8.01 19.75 16.88
C PRO A 324 -6.56 19.31 16.63
N PHE A 325 -5.61 20.13 17.08
CA PHE A 325 -4.18 19.85 17.04
C PHE A 325 -3.59 20.03 18.44
N LYS A 326 -3.37 18.91 19.13
CA LYS A 326 -2.77 18.90 20.47
C LYS A 326 -1.24 18.88 20.37
N SER A 327 -0.56 19.67 21.18
CA SER A 327 0.91 19.79 21.20
C SER A 327 1.53 20.34 19.92
N TYR A 328 0.72 20.99 19.09
CA TYR A 328 1.17 21.66 17.86
C TYR A 328 0.56 23.06 17.76
N ASP A 329 1.38 24.03 17.38
CA ASP A 329 0.89 25.27 16.78
C ASP A 329 0.58 24.97 15.31
N ALA A 330 -0.71 24.85 14.99
CA ALA A 330 -1.20 24.60 13.64
C ALA A 330 -1.59 25.91 12.96
N ARG A 331 -1.16 26.11 11.72
CA ARG A 331 -1.46 27.33 10.96
C ARG A 331 -1.90 26.99 9.55
N LEU A 332 -2.88 27.73 9.06
CA LEU A 332 -3.25 27.64 7.64
C LEU A 332 -2.14 28.31 6.81
N TRP A 333 -1.44 27.52 6.00
CA TRP A 333 -0.39 27.99 5.10
C TRP A 333 -0.93 28.25 3.70
N ALA A 334 -1.99 27.55 3.29
CA ALA A 334 -2.68 27.85 2.06
C ALA A 334 -4.10 27.28 2.01
N LYS A 335 -4.90 27.85 1.11
CA LYS A 335 -6.17 27.29 0.64
C LYS A 335 -6.18 27.26 -0.88
N GLN A 336 -6.62 26.15 -1.46
CA GLN A 336 -6.94 26.06 -2.89
C GLN A 336 -8.23 25.27 -3.06
N LYS A 337 -9.27 25.91 -3.62
CA LYS A 337 -10.61 25.32 -3.76
C LYS A 337 -11.07 24.73 -2.42
N GLN A 338 -11.42 23.46 -2.37
CA GLN A 338 -11.84 22.74 -1.16
C GLN A 338 -10.69 22.24 -0.27
N TYR A 339 -9.43 22.48 -0.66
CA TYR A 339 -8.26 21.93 0.03
C TYR A 339 -7.61 22.96 0.95
N LEU A 340 -7.30 22.51 2.17
CA LEU A 340 -6.57 23.29 3.17
C LEU A 340 -5.19 22.68 3.39
N PHE A 341 -4.18 23.56 3.42
CA PHE A 341 -2.81 23.22 3.70
C PHE A 341 -2.45 23.76 5.09
N VAL A 342 -2.35 22.85 6.06
CA VAL A 342 -2.15 23.20 7.47
C VAL A 342 -0.74 22.83 7.90
N GLY A 343 0.11 23.82 8.13
CA GLY A 343 1.45 23.60 8.66
C GLY A 343 1.40 23.43 10.16
N LEU A 344 2.03 22.38 10.68
CA LEU A 344 2.20 22.18 12.11
C LEU A 344 3.58 22.66 12.54
N SER A 345 3.72 23.26 13.71
CA SER A 345 4.99 23.61 14.34
C SER A 345 5.05 23.10 15.78
N GLY A 346 6.22 22.62 16.24
CA GLY A 346 6.41 21.99 17.56
C GLY A 346 7.81 21.39 17.76
N THR A 347 8.06 20.70 18.89
CA THR A 347 9.39 20.17 19.30
C THR A 347 9.93 18.99 18.46
N SER A 348 9.19 18.53 17.44
CA SER A 348 9.65 17.48 16.55
C SER A 348 10.43 18.05 15.36
N SER A 349 11.51 17.36 14.97
CA SER A 349 12.42 17.74 13.88
C SER A 349 11.78 17.77 12.47
N HIS A 350 10.48 17.47 12.36
CA HIS A 350 9.74 17.44 11.10
C HIS A 350 8.37 18.05 11.32
N SER A 351 8.22 19.33 10.97
CA SER A 351 6.94 20.04 10.98
C SER A 351 6.16 19.71 9.69
N PRO A 352 5.16 18.80 9.71
CA PRO A 352 4.46 18.40 8.49
C PRO A 352 3.51 19.50 8.01
N LEU A 353 3.34 19.59 6.70
CA LEU A 353 2.20 20.24 6.06
C LEU A 353 1.12 19.19 5.79
N LEU A 354 -0.03 19.36 6.42
CA LEU A 354 -1.19 18.50 6.22
C LEU A 354 -2.05 19.02 5.07
N VAL A 355 -2.62 18.11 4.28
CA VAL A 355 -3.58 18.42 3.23
C VAL A 355 -4.95 17.85 3.63
N TYR A 356 -5.92 18.73 3.84
CA TYR A 356 -7.28 18.38 4.26
C TYR A 356 -8.29 18.71 3.16
N ASP A 357 -9.20 17.76 2.87
CA ASP A 357 -10.32 17.98 1.95
C ASP A 357 -11.59 18.29 2.73
N ILE A 358 -12.07 19.52 2.60
CA ILE A 358 -13.27 20.00 3.30
C ILE A 358 -14.51 19.19 2.90
N ASN A 359 -14.62 18.78 1.63
CA ASN A 359 -15.80 18.09 1.13
C ASN A 359 -15.88 16.64 1.63
N LYS A 360 -14.73 15.97 1.70
CA LYS A 360 -14.64 14.59 2.23
C LYS A 360 -14.50 14.53 3.75
N GLN A 361 -14.17 15.65 4.37
CA GLN A 361 -13.89 15.78 5.80
C GLN A 361 -12.75 14.89 6.30
N GLU A 362 -11.73 14.66 5.47
CA GLU A 362 -10.60 13.78 5.78
C GLU A 362 -9.27 14.45 5.43
N TYR A 363 -8.22 14.05 6.15
CA TYR A 363 -6.85 14.32 5.71
C TYR A 363 -6.52 13.39 4.56
N ILE A 364 -6.15 13.95 3.41
CA ILE A 364 -5.77 13.15 2.25
C ILE A 364 -4.30 12.73 2.39
N THR A 365 -3.46 13.64 2.87
CA THR A 365 -2.02 13.37 2.96
C THR A 365 -1.27 14.34 3.88
N SER A 366 -0.04 13.97 4.25
CA SER A 366 0.89 14.81 5.04
C SER A 366 2.27 14.86 4.40
N ILE A 367 2.90 16.04 4.45
CA ILE A 367 4.15 16.35 3.75
C ILE A 367 5.14 16.93 4.75
N SER A 368 6.13 16.17 5.20
CA SER A 368 7.25 16.70 5.99
C SER A 368 8.46 16.86 5.08
N GLN A 369 8.70 18.07 4.56
CA GLN A 369 9.81 18.35 3.64
C GLN A 369 10.34 19.79 3.82
N ALA A 370 11.59 20.00 3.43
CA ALA A 370 12.35 21.21 3.71
C ALA A 370 11.88 22.44 2.92
N GLY A 371 11.32 22.25 1.72
CA GLY A 371 10.76 23.33 0.91
C GLY A 371 9.43 22.94 0.30
N ILE A 372 8.45 23.84 0.35
CA ILE A 372 7.10 23.62 -0.17
C ILE A 372 6.63 24.86 -0.96
N LYS A 373 6.07 24.64 -2.15
CA LYS A 373 5.44 25.68 -2.97
C LYS A 373 4.20 25.13 -3.65
N LEU A 374 3.12 25.90 -3.76
CA LEU A 374 1.99 25.50 -4.59
C LEU A 374 2.31 25.77 -6.07
N HIS A 375 1.96 24.82 -6.93
CA HIS A 375 2.17 24.94 -8.36
C HIS A 375 0.97 24.38 -9.11
N ASN A 376 0.17 25.29 -9.69
CA ASN A 376 -1.07 24.94 -10.37
C ASN A 376 -1.99 24.12 -9.46
N GLU A 377 -2.22 22.85 -9.81
CA GLU A 377 -3.06 21.90 -9.08
C GLU A 377 -2.26 20.86 -8.27
N ALA A 378 -0.97 21.11 -8.06
CA ALA A 378 -0.04 20.25 -7.34
C ALA A 378 0.79 21.04 -6.31
N VAL A 379 1.57 20.32 -5.51
CA VAL A 379 2.55 20.90 -4.59
C VAL A 379 3.95 20.55 -5.06
N LEU A 380 4.80 21.56 -5.25
CA LEU A 380 6.23 21.37 -5.42
C LEU A 380 6.89 21.20 -4.07
N VAL A 381 7.76 20.20 -4.00
CA VAL A 381 8.41 19.83 -2.75
C VAL A 381 9.90 19.60 -2.96
N ALA A 382 10.71 20.03 -2.00
CA ALA A 382 12.16 19.87 -2.00
C ALA A 382 12.60 19.02 -0.81
N GLN A 383 13.34 17.93 -1.10
CA GLN A 383 13.93 17.05 -0.08
C GLN A 383 15.45 17.15 -0.09
N PRO A 384 16.10 17.24 1.08
CA PRO A 384 17.55 17.18 1.17
C PRO A 384 18.04 15.79 0.74
N LEU A 385 19.04 15.75 -0.11
CA LEU A 385 19.79 14.57 -0.49
C LEU A 385 20.84 14.28 0.58
N ALA A 386 20.94 13.02 0.99
CA ALA A 386 22.06 12.56 1.80
C ALA A 386 23.38 12.86 1.07
N LYS A 387 24.39 13.39 1.78
CA LYS A 387 25.68 13.82 1.19
C LYS A 387 26.37 12.75 0.33
N ASN A 388 26.08 11.47 0.57
CA ASN A 388 26.66 10.32 -0.13
C ASN A 388 25.87 9.86 -1.38
N ASN A 389 24.65 10.37 -1.60
CA ASN A 389 23.75 9.98 -2.69
C ASN A 389 23.68 11.02 -3.82
N ILE A 390 24.60 11.98 -3.82
CA ILE A 390 24.65 13.01 -4.86
C ILE A 390 25.51 12.45 -6.00
N GLY A 391 24.88 12.18 -7.14
CA GLY A 391 25.59 11.84 -8.37
C GLY A 391 26.38 13.05 -8.88
N GLU A 392 25.92 13.67 -9.96
CA GLU A 392 26.48 14.93 -10.41
C GLU A 392 25.98 16.07 -9.51
N LYS A 393 26.89 16.74 -8.79
CA LYS A 393 26.54 17.83 -7.89
C LYS A 393 26.08 19.04 -8.71
N PRO A 394 24.87 19.59 -8.49
CA PRO A 394 24.49 20.84 -9.12
C PRO A 394 25.45 21.95 -8.70
N LYS A 395 25.77 22.86 -9.61
CA LYS A 395 26.63 24.00 -9.30
C LYS A 395 25.94 24.91 -8.29
N CYS A 396 26.51 25.03 -7.09
CA CYS A 396 26.08 26.01 -6.10
C CYS A 396 26.50 27.41 -6.58
N VAL A 397 25.52 28.28 -6.84
CA VAL A 397 25.78 29.70 -7.17
C VAL A 397 26.25 30.46 -5.94
N THR A 398 25.74 30.06 -4.76
CA THR A 398 26.09 30.64 -3.45
C THR A 398 26.92 29.62 -2.65
N ASN A 399 28.00 30.08 -2.02
CA ASN A 399 28.80 29.24 -1.12
C ASN A 399 28.22 29.29 0.30
N TYR A 400 27.56 28.21 0.73
CA TYR A 400 27.02 28.06 2.09
C TYR A 400 27.99 27.35 3.05
N GLY A 401 29.24 27.11 2.64
CA GLY A 401 30.24 26.41 3.46
C GLY A 401 29.75 25.02 3.90
N ASP A 402 29.93 24.70 5.18
CA ASP A 402 29.55 23.40 5.76
C ASP A 402 28.02 23.16 5.82
N GLN A 403 27.23 24.22 5.71
CA GLN A 403 25.76 24.23 5.69
C GLN A 403 25.18 24.05 4.28
N THR A 404 26.05 23.80 3.29
CA THR A 404 25.61 23.48 1.92
C THR A 404 24.87 22.14 1.91
N ALA A 405 23.61 22.19 1.50
CA ALA A 405 22.78 21.02 1.23
C ALA A 405 22.35 20.98 -0.24
N TYR A 406 22.09 19.76 -0.70
CA TYR A 406 21.61 19.49 -2.04
C TYR A 406 20.20 18.99 -1.93
N PHE A 407 19.31 19.46 -2.79
CA PHE A 407 17.90 19.13 -2.74
C PHE A 407 17.48 18.48 -4.04
N GLN A 408 16.68 17.42 -3.94
CA GLN A 408 15.93 16.88 -5.05
C GLN A 408 14.50 17.40 -4.98
N THR A 409 13.92 17.68 -6.15
CA THR A 409 12.57 18.23 -6.23
C THR A 409 11.56 17.20 -6.71
N PHE A 410 10.34 17.35 -6.21
CA PHE A 410 9.21 16.45 -6.43
C PHE A 410 7.94 17.26 -6.72
N ILE A 411 7.02 16.66 -7.46
CA ILE A 411 5.64 17.10 -7.59
C ILE A 411 4.76 16.14 -6.79
N LEU A 412 3.92 16.69 -5.91
CA LEU A 412 2.86 15.98 -5.24
C LEU A 412 1.51 16.33 -5.86
N GLU A 413 0.87 15.33 -6.47
CA GLU A 413 -0.50 15.40 -6.95
C GLU A 413 -1.45 14.92 -5.84
N TYR A 414 -1.97 15.85 -5.05
CA TYR A 414 -2.78 15.56 -3.86
C TYR A 414 -4.28 15.37 -4.16
N ARG A 415 -4.73 15.67 -5.38
CA ARG A 415 -6.14 15.57 -5.79
C ARG A 415 -6.52 14.21 -6.37
N SER A 416 -5.52 13.37 -6.65
CA SER A 416 -5.71 11.99 -7.08
C SER A 416 -6.40 11.17 -5.98
N GLU A 417 -7.12 10.12 -6.37
CA GLU A 417 -7.65 9.12 -5.43
C GLU A 417 -6.55 8.57 -4.52
N TYR A 418 -5.36 8.38 -5.09
CA TYR A 418 -4.14 8.02 -4.38
C TYR A 418 -3.15 9.18 -4.54
N PRO A 419 -2.88 9.99 -3.52
CA PRO A 419 -1.92 11.09 -3.62
C PRO A 419 -0.54 10.58 -4.06
N THR A 420 -0.01 11.13 -5.14
CA THR A 420 1.25 10.65 -5.71
C THR A 420 2.35 11.67 -5.65
N ILE A 421 3.54 11.25 -5.23
CA ILE A 421 4.77 12.03 -5.31
C ILE A 421 5.67 11.50 -6.42
N MET A 422 6.10 12.41 -7.31
CA MET A 422 6.91 12.08 -8.48
C MET A 422 8.16 12.96 -8.50
N PRO A 423 9.37 12.40 -8.67
CA PRO A 423 10.57 13.19 -8.85
C PRO A 423 10.50 13.98 -10.15
N THR A 424 11.06 15.18 -10.12
CA THR A 424 11.08 16.07 -11.29
C THR A 424 12.31 15.89 -12.17
N GLY A 425 13.33 15.19 -11.64
CA GLY A 425 14.66 15.14 -12.20
C GLY A 425 15.53 16.37 -11.91
N GLN A 426 14.96 17.45 -11.37
CA GLN A 426 15.74 18.65 -11.02
C GLN A 426 16.33 18.56 -9.62
N GLN A 427 17.58 19.00 -9.51
CA GLN A 427 18.31 19.16 -8.25
C GLN A 427 18.84 20.58 -8.13
N PHE A 428 18.88 21.11 -6.91
CA PHE A 428 19.48 22.41 -6.64
C PHE A 428 20.31 22.39 -5.36
N CYS A 429 21.13 23.41 -5.19
CA CYS A 429 21.94 23.63 -4.00
C CYS A 429 21.30 24.73 -3.15
N GLY A 430 21.28 24.54 -1.84
CA GLY A 430 20.69 25.50 -0.91
C GLY A 430 21.29 25.38 0.48
N PHE A 431 20.64 26.04 1.42
CA PHE A 431 21.00 26.08 2.82
C PHE A 431 20.26 24.99 3.61
N SER A 432 20.93 24.29 4.51
CA SER A 432 20.30 23.45 5.55
C SER A 432 20.82 23.89 6.91
N GLU A 433 19.90 24.22 7.81
CA GLU A 433 20.20 24.46 9.23
C GLU A 433 20.53 23.17 9.98
#